data_AF-A0A523TJF6-F1
#
_entry.id   AF-A0A523TJF6-F1
#
_cell.length_a   1.000
_cell.length_b   1.000
_cell.length_c   1.000
_cell.angle_alpha   90.00
_cell.angle_beta   90.00
_cell.angle_gamma   90.00
#
_symmetry.space_group_name_H-M   'P 1'
#
loop_
_entity.id
_entity.type
_entity.pdbx_description
1 polymer ?
#
loop_
_entity_poly.entity_id
_entity_poly.type
_entity_poly.pdbx_seq_one_letter_code
_entity_poly.pdbx_strand_id
1 'polypeptide(L)'
;MEYIQSKERSTSLTDEEVRKLIKYKLEGKIAQLHYGFWRCDKGKEHSRIAIKYLIEEHLKLNLDDVPKAMSAKTFHEAGLFRILVEFFDSSYYKALEHTYPGHFEPWQFKKGMTGIWSGSTGKSRSLQAIRNLLDKLDIKLEEIPKKISYKIFKQNGLGGMLQTLYNSSPYQAINALYPEKFKPWEFSVKNYWTQVALQTARESTKWLIEEKLKLTPEEISEVKRKHFLDFNLGQMLRVFYQNSHLLALTDVYDF
;
A
#
# COMPACT_ATOMS: atom_id res chain seq x y z
N MET A 1 44.30 20.08 -12.59
CA MET A 1 44.68 19.15 -13.67
C MET A 1 44.22 17.73 -13.38
N GLU A 2 44.57 17.12 -12.23
CA GLU A 2 44.13 15.75 -11.86
C GLU A 2 42.60 15.56 -11.79
N TYR A 3 41.86 16.58 -11.35
CA TYR A 3 40.38 16.56 -11.33
C TYR A 3 39.77 16.42 -12.73
N ILE A 4 40.31 17.14 -13.72
CA ILE A 4 39.78 17.18 -15.09
C ILE A 4 40.09 15.85 -15.79
N GLN A 5 41.33 15.36 -15.65
CA GLN A 5 41.77 14.09 -16.23
C GLN A 5 41.00 12.87 -15.66
N SER A 6 40.70 12.88 -14.35
CA SER A 6 39.92 11.81 -13.73
C SER A 6 38.44 11.81 -14.15
N LYS A 7 37.87 12.99 -14.42
CA LYS A 7 36.50 13.15 -14.95
C LYS A 7 36.41 12.65 -16.40
N GLU A 8 37.35 13.06 -17.26
CA GLU A 8 37.42 12.63 -18.67
C GLU A 8 37.58 11.11 -18.80
N ARG A 9 38.47 10.51 -17.97
CA ARG A 9 38.64 9.05 -17.90
C ARG A 9 37.37 8.31 -17.48
N SER A 10 36.53 8.93 -16.65
CA SER A 10 35.27 8.33 -16.21
C SER A 10 34.21 8.39 -17.31
N THR A 11 34.16 9.49 -18.07
CA THR A 11 33.20 9.67 -19.17
C THR A 11 33.46 8.72 -20.35
N SER A 12 34.72 8.32 -20.56
CA SER A 12 35.09 7.39 -21.63
C SER A 12 34.82 5.91 -21.31
N LEU A 13 34.45 5.56 -20.07
CA LEU A 13 34.17 4.17 -19.71
C LEU A 13 32.96 3.63 -20.48
N THR A 14 33.09 2.38 -20.90
CA THR A 14 32.02 1.54 -21.42
C THR A 14 31.20 0.91 -20.29
N ASP A 15 29.98 0.48 -20.59
CA ASP A 15 29.10 -0.17 -19.60
C ASP A 15 29.74 -1.42 -18.96
N GLU A 16 30.50 -2.20 -19.74
CA GLU A 16 31.19 -3.39 -19.24
C GLU A 16 32.34 -3.04 -18.29
N GLU A 17 33.09 -1.97 -18.58
CA GLU A 17 34.14 -1.48 -17.68
C GLU A 17 33.57 -0.94 -16.38
N VAL A 18 32.44 -0.20 -16.45
CA VAL A 18 31.69 0.25 -15.28
C VAL A 18 31.24 -0.95 -14.46
N ARG A 19 30.60 -1.94 -15.09
CA ARG A 19 30.14 -3.18 -14.43
C ARG A 19 31.28 -3.90 -13.74
N LYS A 20 32.45 -4.02 -14.39
CA LYS A 20 33.65 -4.63 -13.82
C LYS A 20 34.17 -3.88 -12.59
N LEU A 21 34.19 -2.56 -12.62
CA LEU A 21 34.60 -1.74 -11.47
C LEU A 21 33.64 -1.88 -10.29
N ILE A 22 32.33 -1.90 -10.55
CA ILE A 22 31.31 -2.13 -9.53
C ILE A 22 31.46 -3.53 -8.92
N LYS A 23 31.66 -4.56 -9.74
CA LYS A 23 31.96 -5.92 -9.26
C LYS A 23 33.13 -5.92 -8.28
N TYR A 24 34.26 -5.31 -8.65
CA TYR A 24 35.43 -5.25 -7.79
C TYR A 24 35.18 -4.50 -6.49
N LYS A 25 34.37 -3.43 -6.53
CA LYS A 25 33.98 -2.68 -5.34
C LYS A 25 33.13 -3.53 -4.39
N LEU A 26 32.14 -4.25 -4.91
CA LEU A 26 31.24 -5.09 -4.12
C LEU A 26 31.90 -6.38 -3.59
N GLU A 27 32.90 -6.90 -4.30
CA GLU A 27 33.73 -8.03 -3.84
C GLU A 27 34.84 -7.59 -2.85
N GLY A 28 34.93 -6.30 -2.52
CA GLY A 28 35.96 -5.77 -1.61
C GLY A 28 37.38 -5.74 -2.20
N LYS A 29 37.54 -5.98 -3.51
CA LYS A 29 38.84 -5.94 -4.21
C LYS A 29 39.40 -4.53 -4.34
N ILE A 30 38.53 -3.51 -4.31
CA ILE A 30 38.91 -2.10 -4.25
C ILE A 30 38.18 -1.40 -3.09
N ALA A 31 38.92 -0.62 -2.32
CA ALA A 31 38.37 0.12 -1.19
C ALA A 31 37.43 1.25 -1.63
N GLN A 32 37.74 1.92 -2.74
CA GLN A 32 36.94 3.02 -3.29
C GLN A 32 37.06 3.08 -4.81
N LEU A 33 36.00 3.54 -5.45
CA LEU A 33 36.04 3.90 -6.87
C LEU A 33 36.88 5.17 -7.03
N HIS A 34 37.53 5.34 -8.18
CA HIS A 34 38.39 6.48 -8.40
C HIS A 34 37.62 7.80 -8.31
N TYR A 35 38.34 8.84 -7.94
CA TYR A 35 37.78 10.17 -7.82
C TYR A 35 37.16 10.62 -9.15
N GLY A 36 35.98 11.25 -9.12
CA GLY A 36 35.26 11.67 -10.34
C GLY A 36 34.39 10.59 -11.01
N PHE A 37 34.45 9.33 -10.57
CA PHE A 37 33.65 8.23 -11.16
C PHE A 37 32.14 8.52 -11.18
N TRP A 38 31.61 9.00 -10.06
CA TRP A 38 30.21 9.45 -9.98
C TRP A 38 30.03 10.87 -10.52
N ARG A 39 31.02 11.74 -10.35
CA ARG A 39 30.92 13.17 -10.73
C ARG A 39 31.38 13.40 -12.17
N CYS A 40 30.89 12.58 -13.08
CA CYS A 40 31.08 12.71 -14.53
C CYS A 40 29.74 12.80 -15.25
N ASP A 41 29.76 13.14 -16.54
CA ASP A 41 28.53 13.40 -17.29
C ASP A 41 27.71 12.11 -17.51
N LYS A 42 28.35 10.95 -17.44
CA LYS A 42 27.72 9.62 -17.42
C LYS A 42 27.44 9.07 -16.01
N GLY A 43 27.69 9.84 -14.95
CA GLY A 43 27.61 9.35 -13.57
C GLY A 43 26.26 8.76 -13.18
N LYS A 44 25.17 9.34 -13.70
CA LYS A 44 23.81 8.83 -13.48
C LYS A 44 23.58 7.49 -14.20
N GLU A 45 24.14 7.32 -15.40
CA GLU A 45 24.12 6.05 -16.13
C GLU A 45 24.95 4.98 -15.42
N HIS A 46 26.15 5.33 -14.93
CA HIS A 46 26.95 4.43 -14.10
C HIS A 46 26.19 3.99 -12.85
N SER A 47 25.39 4.90 -12.26
CA SER A 47 24.58 4.58 -11.10
C SER A 47 23.50 3.54 -11.42
N ARG A 48 22.87 3.63 -12.59
CA ARG A 48 21.90 2.64 -13.08
C ARG A 48 22.53 1.25 -13.20
N ILE A 49 23.70 1.17 -13.84
CA ILE A 49 24.47 -0.08 -13.97
C ILE A 49 24.84 -0.64 -12.60
N ALA A 50 25.30 0.21 -11.69
CA ALA A 50 25.70 -0.20 -10.35
C ALA A 50 24.53 -0.75 -9.52
N ILE A 51 23.36 -0.11 -9.60
CA ILE A 51 22.14 -0.55 -8.91
C ILE A 51 21.64 -1.88 -9.49
N LYS A 52 21.63 -2.03 -10.82
CA LYS A 52 21.29 -3.31 -11.47
C LYS A 52 22.21 -4.43 -11.01
N TYR A 53 23.52 -4.21 -11.09
CA TYR A 53 24.50 -5.22 -10.65
C TYR A 53 24.32 -5.57 -9.16
N LEU A 54 24.11 -4.58 -8.29
CA LEU A 54 23.86 -4.83 -6.87
C LEU A 54 22.66 -5.77 -6.66
N ILE A 55 21.56 -5.54 -7.35
CA ILE A 55 20.31 -6.29 -7.17
C ILE A 55 20.36 -7.65 -7.85
N GLU A 56 20.69 -7.68 -9.14
CA GLU A 56 20.55 -8.86 -10.00
C GLU A 56 21.71 -9.85 -9.78
N GLU A 57 22.94 -9.35 -9.59
CA GLU A 57 24.14 -10.19 -9.61
C GLU A 57 24.73 -10.41 -8.22
N HIS A 58 24.82 -9.34 -7.41
CA HIS A 58 25.43 -9.41 -6.09
C HIS A 58 24.46 -9.97 -5.04
N LEU A 59 23.26 -9.40 -4.95
CA LEU A 59 22.22 -9.85 -4.01
C LEU A 59 21.34 -10.95 -4.60
N LYS A 60 21.35 -11.14 -5.92
CA LYS A 60 20.56 -12.16 -6.64
C LYS A 60 19.08 -12.11 -6.28
N LEU A 61 18.54 -10.90 -6.22
CA LEU A 61 17.14 -10.66 -5.87
C LEU A 61 16.27 -10.72 -7.12
N ASN A 62 15.12 -11.39 -7.00
CA ASN A 62 14.01 -11.16 -7.92
C ASN A 62 13.42 -9.76 -7.66
N LEU A 63 12.89 -9.12 -8.69
CA LEU A 63 12.29 -7.79 -8.56
C LEU A 63 11.15 -7.77 -7.52
N ASP A 64 10.37 -8.84 -7.41
CA ASP A 64 9.29 -8.95 -6.41
C ASP A 64 9.77 -8.89 -4.94
N ASP A 65 11.04 -9.23 -4.70
CA ASP A 65 11.64 -9.24 -3.37
C ASP A 65 12.34 -7.92 -3.02
N VAL A 66 12.65 -7.09 -4.03
CA VAL A 66 13.33 -5.80 -3.88
C VAL A 66 12.66 -4.91 -2.82
N PRO A 67 11.32 -4.72 -2.80
CA PRO A 67 10.70 -3.85 -1.81
C PRO A 67 10.87 -4.30 -0.35
N LYS A 68 11.08 -5.60 -0.13
CA LYS A 68 11.28 -6.18 1.20
C LYS A 68 12.74 -6.24 1.62
N ALA A 69 13.65 -6.40 0.66
CA ALA A 69 15.08 -6.62 0.88
C ALA A 69 15.91 -5.34 0.81
N MET A 70 15.50 -4.36 0.01
CA MET A 70 16.27 -3.14 -0.22
C MET A 70 15.91 -2.03 0.76
N SER A 71 16.93 -1.28 1.16
CA SER A 71 16.81 -0.06 1.98
C SER A 71 18.03 0.84 1.77
N ALA A 72 18.01 2.07 2.30
CA ALA A 72 19.20 2.93 2.30
C ALA A 72 20.42 2.27 2.98
N LYS A 73 20.18 1.41 3.99
CA LYS A 73 21.22 0.62 4.66
C LYS A 73 21.90 -0.35 3.70
N THR A 74 21.15 -0.99 2.80
CA THR A 74 21.69 -1.91 1.78
C THR A 74 22.71 -1.20 0.89
N PHE A 75 22.42 0.04 0.47
CA PHE A 75 23.39 0.86 -0.28
C PHE A 75 24.62 1.23 0.54
N HIS A 76 24.46 1.47 1.84
CA HIS A 76 25.56 1.78 2.74
C HIS A 76 26.50 0.58 2.96
N GLU A 77 25.93 -0.60 3.20
CA GLU A 77 26.69 -1.85 3.35
C GLU A 77 27.40 -2.25 2.05
N ALA A 78 26.79 -1.99 0.89
CA ALA A 78 27.41 -2.17 -0.41
C ALA A 78 28.49 -1.12 -0.75
N GLY A 79 28.69 -0.09 0.09
CA GLY A 79 29.60 1.02 -0.21
C GLY A 79 29.17 1.88 -1.42
N LEU A 80 27.87 1.84 -1.76
CA LEU A 80 27.24 2.55 -2.86
C LEU A 80 26.33 3.71 -2.41
N PHE A 81 26.32 4.04 -1.10
CA PHE A 81 25.48 5.11 -0.54
C PHE A 81 25.68 6.47 -1.22
N ARG A 82 26.89 6.74 -1.75
CA ARG A 82 27.19 7.97 -2.49
C ARG A 82 26.27 8.18 -3.69
N ILE A 83 25.82 7.11 -4.34
CA ILE A 83 24.84 7.19 -5.44
C ILE A 83 23.56 7.90 -4.97
N LEU A 84 23.05 7.54 -3.79
CA LEU A 84 21.81 8.09 -3.25
C LEU A 84 21.94 9.59 -2.97
N VAL A 85 23.06 9.98 -2.36
CA VAL A 85 23.34 11.37 -2.01
C VAL A 85 23.55 12.23 -3.25
N GLU A 86 24.31 11.74 -4.23
CA GLU A 86 24.72 12.54 -5.39
C GLU A 86 23.58 12.74 -6.40
N PHE A 87 22.69 11.76 -6.58
CA PHE A 87 21.71 11.78 -7.67
C PHE A 87 20.24 11.71 -7.26
N PHE A 88 19.94 11.33 -6.01
CA PHE A 88 18.59 10.91 -5.64
C PHE A 88 18.10 11.50 -4.31
N ASP A 89 18.68 12.61 -3.85
CA ASP A 89 18.29 13.29 -2.60
C ASP A 89 18.28 12.35 -1.39
N SER A 90 19.23 11.42 -1.32
CA SER A 90 19.30 10.34 -0.31
C SER A 90 18.10 9.38 -0.32
N SER A 91 17.28 9.39 -1.37
CA SER A 91 16.15 8.48 -1.55
C SER A 91 16.55 7.25 -2.33
N TYR A 92 16.63 6.11 -1.63
CA TYR A 92 16.84 4.82 -2.28
C TYR A 92 15.65 4.44 -3.18
N TYR A 93 14.43 4.90 -2.89
CA TYR A 93 13.28 4.70 -3.79
C TYR A 93 13.48 5.43 -5.12
N LYS A 94 13.88 6.72 -5.12
CA LYS A 94 14.17 7.45 -6.36
C LYS A 94 15.26 6.77 -7.20
N ALA A 95 16.26 6.16 -6.54
CA ALA A 95 17.30 5.38 -7.21
C ALA A 95 16.74 4.12 -7.89
N LEU A 96 15.84 3.40 -7.20
CA LEU A 96 15.17 2.21 -7.75
C LEU A 96 14.20 2.58 -8.88
N GLU A 97 13.39 3.62 -8.70
CA GLU A 97 12.48 4.14 -9.73
C GLU A 97 13.23 4.59 -10.99
N HIS A 98 14.39 5.22 -10.83
CA HIS A 98 15.23 5.57 -11.97
C HIS A 98 15.78 4.33 -12.70
N THR A 99 16.09 3.26 -11.96
CA THR A 99 16.71 2.05 -12.52
C THR A 99 15.69 1.09 -13.14
N TYR A 100 14.50 1.00 -12.53
CA TYR A 100 13.38 0.18 -12.96
C TYR A 100 12.09 1.03 -12.96
N PRO A 101 11.94 1.94 -13.94
CA PRO A 101 10.78 2.83 -14.00
C PRO A 101 9.47 2.05 -13.98
N GLY A 102 8.53 2.47 -13.13
CA GLY A 102 7.20 1.86 -13.01
C GLY A 102 7.16 0.43 -12.46
N HIS A 103 8.29 -0.17 -12.06
CA HIS A 103 8.29 -1.54 -11.52
C HIS A 103 7.91 -1.60 -10.05
N PHE A 104 8.14 -0.50 -9.31
CA PHE A 104 7.93 -0.49 -7.86
C PHE A 104 6.98 0.61 -7.46
N GLU A 105 6.00 0.21 -6.67
CA GLU A 105 5.13 1.17 -6.02
C GLU A 105 5.76 1.65 -4.71
N PRO A 106 5.70 2.96 -4.42
CA PRO A 106 6.33 3.50 -3.22
C PRO A 106 5.91 2.75 -1.95
N TRP A 107 4.62 2.47 -1.78
CA TRP A 107 4.11 1.84 -0.56
C TRP A 107 4.52 0.38 -0.35
N GLN A 108 5.19 -0.27 -1.31
CA GLN A 108 5.72 -1.62 -1.13
C GLN A 108 6.92 -1.67 -0.17
N PHE A 109 7.60 -0.55 0.05
CA PHE A 109 8.82 -0.49 0.84
C PHE A 109 8.58 -0.27 2.35
N LYS A 110 9.21 -1.08 3.20
CA LYS A 110 8.95 -1.14 4.66
C LYS A 110 9.34 0.12 5.47
N LYS A 111 10.34 0.89 5.02
CA LYS A 111 10.91 2.05 5.76
C LYS A 111 11.30 3.16 4.79
N GLY A 112 10.88 4.41 5.04
CA GLY A 112 11.34 5.59 4.27
C GLY A 112 10.31 6.23 3.35
N MET A 113 9.03 6.00 3.61
CA MET A 113 7.90 6.52 2.84
C MET A 113 7.17 7.65 3.58
N THR A 114 7.89 8.43 4.38
CA THR A 114 7.30 9.53 5.15
C THR A 114 6.74 10.57 4.19
N GLY A 115 5.45 10.90 4.31
CA GLY A 115 4.79 11.92 3.49
C GLY A 115 4.34 11.49 2.09
N ILE A 116 4.48 10.22 1.68
CA ILE A 116 4.01 9.79 0.33
C ILE A 116 2.50 9.90 0.14
N TRP A 117 1.76 9.86 1.26
CA TRP A 117 0.30 9.96 1.33
C TRP A 117 -0.18 11.41 1.50
N SER A 118 0.72 12.37 1.62
CA SER A 118 0.34 13.77 1.84
C SER A 118 -0.09 14.45 0.54
N GLY A 119 -1.04 15.39 0.64
CA GLY A 119 -1.49 16.22 -0.47
C GLY A 119 -2.32 15.48 -1.54
N SER A 120 -2.63 16.18 -2.62
CA SER A 120 -3.44 15.67 -3.74
C SER A 120 -2.80 14.46 -4.43
N THR A 121 -1.47 14.48 -4.61
CA THR A 121 -0.72 13.35 -5.17
C THR A 121 -0.81 12.11 -4.27
N GLY A 122 -0.77 12.28 -2.95
CA GLY A 122 -0.96 11.20 -2.00
C GLY A 122 -2.33 10.55 -2.10
N LYS A 123 -3.38 11.35 -2.31
CA LYS A 123 -4.74 10.86 -2.57
C LYS A 123 -4.86 10.10 -3.89
N SER A 124 -4.17 10.54 -4.96
CA SER A 124 -4.14 9.77 -6.22
C SER A 124 -3.46 8.41 -6.05
N ARG A 125 -2.29 8.40 -5.38
CA ARG A 125 -1.56 7.17 -5.06
C ARG A 125 -2.38 6.23 -4.19
N SER A 126 -3.14 6.75 -3.22
CA SER A 126 -3.94 5.88 -2.36
C SER A 126 -5.03 5.15 -3.13
N LEU A 127 -5.67 5.79 -4.12
CA LEU A 127 -6.64 5.13 -4.99
C LEU A 127 -5.99 4.00 -5.82
N GLN A 128 -4.80 4.25 -6.37
CA GLN A 128 -4.02 3.22 -7.08
C GLN A 128 -3.63 2.07 -6.14
N ALA A 129 -3.15 2.39 -4.94
CA ALA A 129 -2.78 1.40 -3.94
C ALA A 129 -3.96 0.53 -3.51
N ILE A 130 -5.16 1.11 -3.38
CA ILE A 130 -6.38 0.35 -3.07
C ILE A 130 -6.74 -0.56 -4.25
N ARG A 131 -6.70 -0.08 -5.51
CA ARG A 131 -6.95 -0.93 -6.69
C ARG A 131 -5.98 -2.10 -6.77
N ASN A 132 -4.67 -1.82 -6.68
CA ASN A 132 -3.64 -2.84 -6.70
C ASN A 132 -3.81 -3.86 -5.56
N LEU A 133 -4.29 -3.43 -4.39
CA LEU A 133 -4.61 -4.35 -3.29
C LEU A 133 -5.76 -5.30 -3.66
N LEU A 134 -6.83 -4.78 -4.23
CA LEU A 134 -8.00 -5.58 -4.63
C LEU A 134 -7.63 -6.58 -5.73
N ASP A 135 -6.90 -6.12 -6.75
CA ASP A 135 -6.44 -6.96 -7.86
C ASP A 135 -5.49 -8.07 -7.38
N LYS A 136 -4.51 -7.71 -6.54
CA LYS A 136 -3.56 -8.67 -5.94
C LYS A 136 -4.25 -9.77 -5.13
N LEU A 137 -5.36 -9.44 -4.48
CA LEU A 137 -6.11 -10.39 -3.65
C LEU A 137 -7.27 -11.05 -4.40
N ASP A 138 -7.44 -10.76 -5.68
CA ASP A 138 -8.55 -11.23 -6.52
C ASP A 138 -9.93 -11.01 -5.82
N ILE A 139 -10.12 -9.81 -5.27
CA ILE A 139 -11.34 -9.45 -4.55
C ILE A 139 -12.33 -8.84 -5.52
N LYS A 140 -13.44 -9.54 -5.75
CA LYS A 140 -14.58 -9.02 -6.52
C LYS A 140 -15.30 -7.92 -5.75
N LEU A 141 -15.94 -7.01 -6.49
CA LEU A 141 -16.59 -5.81 -5.95
C LEU A 141 -17.58 -6.15 -4.83
N GLU A 142 -18.36 -7.20 -4.98
CA GLU A 142 -19.41 -7.63 -4.05
C GLU A 142 -18.84 -8.20 -2.74
N GLU A 143 -17.60 -8.69 -2.77
CA GLU A 143 -16.95 -9.31 -1.62
C GLU A 143 -16.16 -8.31 -0.76
N ILE A 144 -15.97 -7.08 -1.26
CA ILE A 144 -15.15 -6.05 -0.61
C ILE A 144 -15.54 -5.86 0.87
N PRO A 145 -16.82 -5.66 1.25
CA PRO A 145 -17.15 -5.38 2.65
C PRO A 145 -16.86 -6.55 3.60
N LYS A 146 -16.83 -7.78 3.07
CA LYS A 146 -16.56 -9.01 3.84
C LYS A 146 -15.07 -9.34 3.92
N LYS A 147 -14.32 -9.10 2.85
CA LYS A 147 -12.89 -9.46 2.75
C LYS A 147 -11.96 -8.35 3.21
N ILE A 148 -12.34 -7.08 3.04
CA ILE A 148 -11.49 -5.94 3.37
C ILE A 148 -11.65 -5.52 4.82
N SER A 149 -10.52 -5.36 5.50
CA SER A 149 -10.44 -4.87 6.87
C SER A 149 -9.15 -4.07 7.08
N TYR A 150 -9.07 -3.35 8.20
CA TYR A 150 -7.85 -2.63 8.60
C TYR A 150 -6.64 -3.58 8.65
N LYS A 151 -6.85 -4.84 9.09
CA LYS A 151 -5.81 -5.86 9.15
C LYS A 151 -5.24 -6.17 7.76
N ILE A 152 -6.10 -6.32 6.75
CA ILE A 152 -5.67 -6.59 5.36
C ILE A 152 -4.83 -5.43 4.80
N PHE A 153 -5.28 -4.18 4.98
CA PHE A 153 -4.48 -3.02 4.59
C PHE A 153 -3.12 -2.98 5.30
N LYS A 154 -3.11 -3.19 6.63
CA LYS A 154 -1.87 -3.19 7.43
C LYS A 154 -0.90 -4.28 7.00
N GLN A 155 -1.37 -5.50 6.75
CA GLN A 155 -0.54 -6.62 6.30
C GLN A 155 0.06 -6.38 4.91
N ASN A 156 -0.56 -5.53 4.09
CA ASN A 156 -0.07 -5.14 2.77
C ASN A 156 0.66 -3.78 2.76
N GLY A 157 1.11 -3.28 3.91
CA GLY A 157 1.90 -2.03 3.98
C GLY A 157 1.08 -0.73 3.88
N LEU A 158 -0.23 -0.83 3.72
CA LEU A 158 -1.14 0.30 3.54
C LEU A 158 -1.75 0.82 4.86
N GLY A 159 -1.25 0.35 6.00
CA GLY A 159 -1.70 0.83 7.32
C GLY A 159 -1.42 2.33 7.53
N GLY A 160 -0.30 2.84 6.99
CA GLY A 160 0.02 4.26 7.03
C GLY A 160 -0.92 5.09 6.15
N MET A 161 -1.26 4.57 4.96
CA MET A 161 -2.23 5.20 4.05
C MET A 161 -3.57 5.41 4.73
N LEU A 162 -4.11 4.37 5.38
CA LEU A 162 -5.38 4.46 6.10
C LEU A 162 -5.33 5.50 7.22
N GLN A 163 -4.25 5.54 8.01
CA GLN A 163 -4.11 6.50 9.10
C GLN A 163 -4.04 7.94 8.60
N THR A 164 -3.27 8.20 7.54
CA THR A 164 -3.04 9.56 7.03
C THR A 164 -4.23 10.10 6.24
N LEU A 165 -4.91 9.28 5.44
CA LEU A 165 -5.92 9.78 4.48
C LEU A 165 -7.37 9.41 4.83
N TYR A 166 -7.57 8.37 5.63
CA TYR A 166 -8.88 7.73 5.79
C TYR A 166 -9.22 7.44 7.25
N ASN A 167 -8.63 8.17 8.20
CA ASN A 167 -8.88 8.02 9.64
C ASN A 167 -8.88 6.55 10.14
N SER A 168 -7.96 5.75 9.63
CA SER A 168 -7.88 4.29 9.89
C SER A 168 -9.12 3.48 9.50
N SER A 169 -10.02 4.02 8.68
CA SER A 169 -11.27 3.41 8.24
C SER A 169 -11.12 2.74 6.87
N PRO A 170 -11.24 1.41 6.79
CA PRO A 170 -11.29 0.70 5.51
C PRO A 170 -12.48 1.15 4.66
N TYR A 171 -13.63 1.42 5.28
CA TYR A 171 -14.79 1.94 4.58
C TYR A 171 -14.49 3.28 3.89
N GLN A 172 -13.86 4.24 4.57
CA GLN A 172 -13.54 5.54 3.96
C GLN A 172 -12.58 5.40 2.78
N ALA A 173 -11.61 4.47 2.86
CA ALA A 173 -10.72 4.16 1.75
C ALA A 173 -11.49 3.58 0.56
N ILE A 174 -12.34 2.56 0.78
CA ILE A 174 -13.13 1.96 -0.28
C ILE A 174 -14.15 2.96 -0.87
N ASN A 175 -14.83 3.75 -0.04
CA ASN A 175 -15.78 4.76 -0.50
C ASN A 175 -15.08 5.88 -1.30
N ALA A 176 -13.79 6.14 -1.06
CA ALA A 176 -13.03 7.05 -1.90
C ALA A 176 -12.76 6.48 -3.31
N LEU A 177 -12.63 5.16 -3.43
CA LEU A 177 -12.43 4.46 -4.71
C LEU A 177 -13.75 4.17 -5.45
N TYR A 178 -14.78 3.80 -4.70
CA TYR A 178 -16.14 3.51 -5.18
C TYR A 178 -17.15 4.36 -4.39
N PRO A 179 -17.32 5.65 -4.75
CA PRO A 179 -18.24 6.54 -4.05
C PRO A 179 -19.65 5.99 -3.99
N GLU A 180 -20.23 6.00 -2.78
CA GLU A 180 -21.62 5.65 -2.48
C GLU A 180 -22.03 4.21 -2.87
N LYS A 181 -21.07 3.38 -3.26
CA LYS A 181 -21.34 2.00 -3.69
C LYS A 181 -21.66 1.07 -2.52
N PHE A 182 -21.12 1.38 -1.35
CA PHE A 182 -21.31 0.59 -0.14
C PHE A 182 -21.77 1.48 1.02
N LYS A 183 -22.48 0.89 1.96
CA LYS A 183 -22.84 1.54 3.22
C LYS A 183 -21.77 1.28 4.29
N PRO A 184 -21.56 2.19 5.26
CA PRO A 184 -20.53 2.01 6.29
C PRO A 184 -20.72 0.75 7.13
N TRP A 185 -21.97 0.37 7.41
CA TRP A 185 -22.33 -0.81 8.20
C TRP A 185 -22.10 -2.15 7.48
N GLU A 186 -21.85 -2.14 6.17
CA GLU A 186 -21.45 -3.35 5.44
C GLU A 186 -20.06 -3.82 5.87
N PHE A 187 -19.24 -2.95 6.45
CA PHE A 187 -17.87 -3.24 6.87
C PHE A 187 -17.81 -3.57 8.36
N SER A 188 -16.90 -4.49 8.72
CA SER A 188 -16.56 -4.75 10.12
C SER A 188 -15.70 -3.62 10.70
N VAL A 189 -16.37 -2.59 11.22
CA VAL A 189 -15.72 -1.40 11.82
C VAL A 189 -15.84 -1.44 13.34
N LYS A 190 -14.70 -1.37 14.03
CA LYS A 190 -14.68 -1.26 15.50
C LYS A 190 -15.32 0.05 15.93
N ASN A 191 -16.16 -0.01 16.97
CA ASN A 191 -16.81 1.15 17.59
C ASN A 191 -17.71 1.97 16.63
N TYR A 192 -18.18 1.37 15.53
CA TYR A 192 -19.13 2.04 14.64
C TYR A 192 -20.50 2.24 15.30
N TRP A 193 -21.01 1.18 15.93
CA TRP A 193 -22.29 1.22 16.64
C TRP A 193 -22.09 1.85 18.03
N THR A 194 -22.51 3.12 18.15
CA THR A 194 -22.56 3.88 19.41
C THR A 194 -24.01 4.17 19.77
N GLN A 195 -24.31 4.49 21.03
CA GLN A 195 -25.70 4.68 21.50
C GLN A 195 -26.50 5.74 20.71
N VAL A 196 -25.82 6.68 20.03
CA VAL A 196 -26.46 7.72 19.22
C VAL A 196 -26.80 7.27 17.79
N ALA A 197 -26.43 6.05 17.39
CA ALA A 197 -26.62 5.52 16.04
C ALA A 197 -27.91 4.68 15.87
N LEU A 198 -28.92 4.86 16.73
CA LEU A 198 -30.17 4.07 16.67
C LEU A 198 -30.90 4.24 15.33
N GLN A 199 -30.95 5.47 14.80
CA GLN A 199 -31.58 5.71 13.50
C GLN A 199 -30.85 4.97 12.36
N THR A 200 -29.52 4.96 12.39
CA THR A 200 -28.69 4.18 11.47
C THR A 200 -28.90 2.67 11.65
N ALA A 201 -29.16 2.21 12.88
CA ALA A 201 -29.49 0.80 13.13
C ALA A 201 -30.79 0.41 12.44
N ARG A 202 -31.85 1.23 12.56
CA ARG A 202 -33.12 1.06 11.85
C ARG A 202 -32.95 1.05 10.33
N GLU A 203 -32.19 2.01 9.79
CA GLU A 203 -31.87 2.07 8.37
C GLU A 203 -31.12 0.83 7.89
N SER A 204 -30.15 0.33 8.66
CA SER A 204 -29.43 -0.89 8.34
C SER A 204 -30.31 -2.14 8.37
N THR A 205 -31.31 -2.17 9.26
CA THR A 205 -32.33 -3.22 9.27
C THR A 205 -33.17 -3.17 8.00
N LYS A 206 -33.71 -1.99 7.63
CA LYS A 206 -34.49 -1.85 6.38
C LYS A 206 -33.69 -2.26 5.16
N TRP A 207 -32.47 -1.77 5.06
CA TRP A 207 -31.53 -2.12 4.00
C TRP A 207 -31.27 -3.64 3.92
N LEU A 208 -31.11 -4.33 5.05
CA LEU A 208 -30.93 -5.78 5.07
C LEU A 208 -32.17 -6.49 4.49
N ILE A 209 -33.36 -6.11 4.94
CA ILE A 209 -34.61 -6.77 4.55
C ILE A 209 -34.94 -6.49 3.08
N GLU A 210 -35.01 -5.21 2.72
CA GLU A 210 -35.53 -4.75 1.43
C GLU A 210 -34.51 -4.90 0.31
N GLU A 211 -33.23 -4.56 0.55
CA GLU A 211 -32.23 -4.55 -0.52
C GLU A 211 -31.45 -5.86 -0.63
N LYS A 212 -31.10 -6.50 0.50
CA LYS A 212 -30.25 -7.69 0.50
C LYS A 212 -31.03 -8.99 0.48
N LEU A 213 -32.06 -9.11 1.33
CA LEU A 213 -32.91 -10.30 1.37
C LEU A 213 -34.07 -10.20 0.38
N LYS A 214 -34.48 -8.99 -0.01
CA LYS A 214 -35.59 -8.70 -0.93
C LYS A 214 -36.92 -9.34 -0.48
N LEU A 215 -37.17 -9.30 0.82
CA LEU A 215 -38.37 -9.86 1.44
C LEU A 215 -39.51 -8.83 1.48
N THR A 216 -40.74 -9.32 1.37
CA THR A 216 -41.94 -8.50 1.60
C THR A 216 -42.24 -8.40 3.10
N PRO A 217 -43.09 -7.44 3.54
CA PRO A 217 -43.48 -7.31 4.95
C PRO A 217 -44.03 -8.60 5.57
N GLU A 218 -44.74 -9.42 4.79
CA GLU A 218 -45.33 -10.68 5.23
C GLU A 218 -44.28 -11.78 5.48
N GLU A 219 -43.12 -11.70 4.82
CA GLU A 219 -42.03 -12.67 4.91
C GLU A 219 -41.02 -12.32 6.03
N ILE A 220 -41.18 -11.19 6.72
CA ILE A 220 -40.26 -10.72 7.77
C ILE A 220 -40.10 -11.75 8.91
N SER A 221 -41.14 -12.54 9.18
CA SER A 221 -41.11 -13.59 10.20
C SER A 221 -40.07 -14.69 9.94
N GLU A 222 -39.61 -14.85 8.69
CA GLU A 222 -38.57 -15.82 8.32
C GLU A 222 -37.14 -15.32 8.61
N VAL A 223 -36.99 -14.03 8.92
CA VAL A 223 -35.68 -13.42 9.16
C VAL A 223 -35.09 -13.95 10.46
N LYS A 224 -33.90 -14.55 10.38
CA LYS A 224 -33.17 -15.07 11.53
C LYS A 224 -32.02 -14.15 11.91
N ARG A 225 -31.59 -14.22 13.17
CA ARG A 225 -30.36 -13.56 13.65
C ARG A 225 -29.14 -13.81 12.75
N LYS A 226 -29.03 -15.00 12.15
CA LYS A 226 -27.94 -15.34 11.25
C LYS A 226 -27.84 -14.37 10.06
N HIS A 227 -28.98 -13.94 9.49
CA HIS A 227 -28.98 -12.97 8.39
C HIS A 227 -28.28 -11.66 8.80
N PHE A 228 -28.55 -11.13 9.99
CA PHE A 228 -27.83 -9.95 10.49
C PHE A 228 -26.32 -10.17 10.66
N LEU A 229 -25.90 -11.36 11.09
CA LEU A 229 -24.47 -11.67 11.24
C LEU A 229 -23.75 -11.75 9.90
N ASP A 230 -24.39 -12.38 8.90
CA ASP A 230 -23.83 -12.56 7.55
C ASP A 230 -23.59 -11.23 6.81
N PHE A 231 -24.21 -10.14 7.30
CA PHE A 231 -24.08 -8.76 6.81
C PHE A 231 -23.47 -7.79 7.84
N ASN A 232 -22.65 -8.28 8.79
CA ASN A 232 -21.90 -7.46 9.76
C ASN A 232 -22.75 -6.64 10.76
N LEU A 233 -24.06 -6.90 10.86
CA LEU A 233 -24.98 -6.21 11.78
C LEU A 233 -25.06 -6.86 13.18
N GLY A 234 -24.23 -7.86 13.49
CA GLY A 234 -24.25 -8.51 14.81
C GLY A 234 -23.94 -7.56 15.98
N GLN A 235 -23.02 -6.62 15.79
CA GLN A 235 -22.71 -5.60 16.79
C GLN A 235 -23.85 -4.60 16.98
N MET A 236 -24.57 -4.28 15.90
CA MET A 236 -25.78 -3.46 15.95
C MET A 236 -26.82 -4.10 16.88
N LEU A 237 -27.12 -5.39 16.66
CA LEU A 237 -28.05 -6.14 17.50
C LEU A 237 -27.61 -6.15 18.97
N ARG A 238 -26.31 -6.30 19.25
CA ARG A 238 -25.79 -6.28 20.62
C ARG A 238 -26.01 -4.92 21.30
N VAL A 239 -25.76 -3.82 20.58
CA VAL A 239 -25.79 -2.47 21.15
C VAL A 239 -27.20 -1.98 21.40
N PHE A 240 -28.13 -2.19 20.46
CA PHE A 240 -29.48 -1.60 20.53
C PHE A 240 -30.58 -2.59 20.91
N TYR A 241 -30.39 -3.87 20.61
CA TYR A 241 -31.49 -4.85 20.62
C TYR A 241 -31.19 -6.08 21.46
N GLN A 242 -30.24 -5.99 22.41
CA GLN A 242 -29.89 -7.09 23.34
C GLN A 242 -29.57 -8.42 22.63
N ASN A 243 -28.93 -8.36 21.45
CA ASN A 243 -28.71 -9.49 20.53
C ASN A 243 -29.97 -10.14 19.92
N SER A 244 -31.15 -9.56 20.12
CA SER A 244 -32.41 -10.01 19.54
C SER A 244 -32.65 -9.38 18.17
N HIS A 245 -32.69 -10.21 17.14
CA HIS A 245 -33.11 -9.79 15.80
C HIS A 245 -34.61 -9.42 15.76
N LEU A 246 -35.45 -10.09 16.55
CA LEU A 246 -36.88 -9.78 16.62
C LEU A 246 -37.12 -8.35 17.10
N LEU A 247 -36.40 -7.90 18.14
CA LEU A 247 -36.50 -6.52 18.61
C LEU A 247 -36.09 -5.50 17.54
N ALA A 248 -35.08 -5.83 16.72
CA ALA A 248 -34.67 -4.98 15.61
C ALA A 248 -35.73 -4.90 14.51
N LEU A 249 -36.45 -6.00 14.25
CA LEU A 249 -37.51 -6.05 13.26
C LEU A 249 -38.75 -5.28 13.75
N THR A 250 -39.20 -5.51 14.99
CA THR A 250 -40.38 -4.83 15.56
C THR A 250 -40.17 -3.33 15.77
N ASP A 251 -38.92 -2.88 15.83
CA ASP A 251 -38.58 -1.46 15.90
C ASP A 251 -38.73 -0.74 14.54
N VAL A 252 -38.89 -1.50 13.46
CA VAL A 252 -38.88 -1.01 12.07
C VAL A 252 -40.17 -1.35 11.33
N TYR A 253 -40.74 -2.51 11.61
CA TYR A 253 -41.90 -3.06 10.93
C TYR A 253 -42.94 -3.53 11.93
N ASP A 254 -44.21 -3.35 11.59
CA ASP A 254 -45.34 -3.93 12.31
C ASP A 254 -45.69 -5.27 11.65
N PHE A 255 -45.45 -6.38 12.35
CA PHE A 255 -45.76 -7.75 11.90
C PHE A 255 -46.14 -8.66 13.07
#